data_AF-A0A7X6B9X5-F1
#
_entry.id   AF-A0A7X6B9X5-F1
#
_cell.length_a   1.000
_cell.length_b   1.000
_cell.length_c   1.000
_cell.angle_alpha   90.00
_cell.angle_beta   90.00
_cell.angle_gamma   90.00
#
_symmetry.space_group_name_H-M   'P 1'
#
loop_
_entity.id
_entity.type
_entity.pdbx_description
1 polymer ?
#
loop_
_entity_poly.entity_id
_entity_poly.type
_entity_poly.pdbx_seq_one_letter_code
_entity_poly.pdbx_strand_id
1 'polypeptide(L)'
;MTIGWTRRSRVDTGWRDHVDHPLGETRELWRVSLVPPVPGVGPWEAASPALNIGAGELALLAPGHALEIRQTGDFAQSPPLFLALT
;
A
#
# COMPACT_ATOMS: atom_id res chain seq x y z
N MET A 1 5.68 -13.05 -4.13
CA MET A 1 5.58 -11.97 -5.14
C MET A 1 5.77 -10.64 -4.43
N THR A 2 6.51 -9.71 -5.03
CA THR A 2 6.72 -8.37 -4.48
C THR A 2 5.91 -7.36 -5.30
N ILE A 3 5.11 -6.56 -4.62
CA ILE A 3 4.24 -5.56 -5.23
C ILE A 3 4.68 -4.20 -4.70
N GLY A 4 5.09 -3.32 -5.60
CA GLY A 4 5.51 -1.96 -5.28
C GLY A 4 4.46 -0.93 -5.67
N TRP A 5 4.40 0.17 -4.92
CA TRP A 5 3.62 1.36 -5.27
C TRP A 5 4.42 2.63 -5.01
N THR A 6 3.91 3.78 -5.42
CA THR A 6 4.54 5.08 -5.13
C THR A 6 3.85 5.72 -3.93
N ARG A 7 4.64 6.26 -2.99
CA ARG A 7 4.12 7.00 -1.83
C ARG A 7 3.39 8.26 -2.31
N ARG A 8 2.17 8.48 -1.82
CA ARG A 8 1.44 9.73 -2.04
C ARG A 8 2.01 10.82 -1.12
N SER A 9 2.30 12.01 -1.66
CA SER A 9 2.68 13.15 -0.81
C SER A 9 1.51 13.56 0.09
N ARG A 10 1.81 13.82 1.37
CA ARG A 10 0.87 14.32 2.39
C ARG A 10 1.03 15.82 2.66
N VAL A 11 2.09 16.41 2.12
CA VAL A 11 2.45 17.82 2.30
C VAL A 11 2.74 18.43 0.95
N ASP A 12 2.22 19.64 0.71
CA ASP A 12 2.57 20.40 -0.47
C ASP A 12 3.77 21.29 -0.16
N THR A 13 4.95 20.84 -0.57
CA THR A 13 6.22 21.55 -0.36
C THR A 13 6.74 22.19 -1.65
N GLY A 14 5.91 22.19 -2.70
CA GLY A 14 6.29 22.46 -4.07
C GLY A 14 7.06 21.29 -4.71
N TRP A 15 6.99 21.19 -6.03
CA TRP A 15 7.81 20.26 -6.80
C TRP A 15 9.15 20.91 -7.11
N ARG A 16 10.24 20.26 -6.70
CA ARG A 16 11.61 20.64 -7.05
C ARG A 16 12.30 19.42 -7.64
N ASP A 17 12.91 19.59 -8.80
CA ASP A 17 13.59 18.51 -9.47
C ASP A 17 14.70 17.94 -8.59
N HIS A 18 14.83 16.61 -8.61
CA HIS A 18 15.84 15.86 -7.83
C HIS A 18 15.72 15.97 -6.31
N VAL A 19 14.62 16.51 -5.78
CA VAL A 19 14.35 16.58 -4.34
C VAL A 19 13.20 15.66 -3.99
N ASP A 20 13.47 14.69 -3.11
CA ASP A 20 12.42 13.86 -2.56
C ASP A 20 11.46 14.69 -1.71
N HIS A 21 10.18 14.41 -1.86
CA HIS A 21 9.19 15.01 -0.96
C HIS A 21 9.45 14.53 0.48
N PRO A 22 9.34 15.42 1.47
CA PRO A 22 9.36 15.00 2.86
C PRO A 22 8.16 14.10 3.14
N LEU A 23 8.31 13.24 4.16
CA LEU A 23 7.25 12.33 4.59
C LEU A 23 6.00 13.11 5.06
N GLY A 24 6.20 14.15 5.87
CA GLY A 24 5.11 14.96 6.41
C GLY A 24 4.26 14.26 7.50
N GLU A 25 4.74 13.15 8.05
CA GLU A 25 4.08 12.32 9.07
C GLU A 25 5.16 11.75 10.02
N THR A 26 4.77 11.26 11.19
CA THR A 26 5.69 10.69 12.19
C THR A 26 6.28 9.35 11.74
N ARG A 27 5.57 8.60 10.89
CA ARG A 27 6.02 7.30 10.37
C ARG A 27 5.46 6.97 9.00
N GLU A 28 6.20 6.13 8.27
CA GLU A 28 5.72 5.47 7.07
C GLU A 28 4.97 4.20 7.43
N LEU A 29 3.68 4.15 7.09
CA LEU A 29 2.83 3.00 7.33
C LEU A 29 1.76 2.91 6.25
N TRP A 30 1.50 1.69 5.78
CA TRP A 30 0.39 1.38 4.90
C TRP A 30 -0.42 0.22 5.45
N ARG A 31 -1.73 0.30 5.29
CA ARG A 31 -2.64 -0.83 5.44
C ARG A 31 -2.99 -1.35 4.05
N VAL A 32 -2.84 -2.65 3.85
CA VAL A 32 -3.14 -3.32 2.59
C VAL A 32 -4.17 -4.41 2.83
N SER A 33 -5.25 -4.41 2.05
CA SER A 33 -6.32 -5.40 2.14
C SER A 33 -6.63 -5.97 0.77
N LEU A 34 -7.14 -7.20 0.71
CA LEU A 34 -7.68 -7.76 -0.53
C LEU A 34 -9.12 -7.31 -0.75
N VAL A 35 -9.46 -7.10 -2.03
CA VAL A 35 -10.82 -6.84 -2.49
C VAL A 35 -11.09 -7.71 -3.72
N PRO A 36 -12.04 -8.66 -3.65
CA PRO A 36 -12.79 -9.07 -2.45
C PRO A 36 -11.87 -9.70 -1.37
N PRO A 37 -12.28 -9.73 -0.09
CA PRO A 37 -11.46 -10.34 0.97
C PRO A 37 -11.42 -11.87 0.87
N VAL A 38 -10.27 -12.47 1.21
CA VAL A 38 -10.08 -13.92 1.29
C VAL A 38 -9.82 -14.30 2.76
N PRO A 39 -10.56 -15.26 3.34
CA PRO A 39 -10.33 -15.71 4.70
C PRO A 39 -8.89 -16.20 4.93
N GLY A 40 -8.24 -15.68 5.98
CA GLY A 40 -6.88 -16.05 6.34
C GLY A 40 -5.78 -15.35 5.53
N VAL A 41 -6.12 -14.40 4.66
CA VAL A 41 -5.15 -13.63 3.87
C VAL A 41 -5.31 -12.14 4.15
N GLY A 42 -4.25 -11.52 4.65
CA GLY A 42 -4.26 -10.12 5.08
C GLY A 42 -5.30 -9.83 6.20
N PRO A 43 -5.59 -8.54 6.46
CA PRO A 43 -4.88 -7.37 5.95
C PRO A 43 -3.44 -7.33 6.45
N TRP A 44 -2.57 -6.67 5.70
CA TRP A 44 -1.17 -6.49 6.05
C TRP A 44 -0.88 -5.05 6.45
N GLU A 45 0.17 -4.90 7.25
CA GLU A 45 0.84 -3.63 7.47
C GLU A 45 2.19 -3.65 6.75
N ALA A 46 2.50 -2.58 6.04
CA ALA A 46 3.79 -2.38 5.39
C ALA A 46 4.44 -1.10 5.92
N ALA A 47 5.75 -1.16 6.21
CA ALA A 47 6.56 -0.01 6.65
C ALA A 47 7.37 0.62 5.50
N SER A 48 7.14 0.16 4.27
CA SER A 48 7.72 0.68 3.04
C SER A 48 6.67 0.58 1.92
N PRO A 49 6.82 1.29 0.78
CA PRO A 49 5.84 1.25 -0.31
C PRO A 49 5.95 -0.03 -1.17
N ALA A 50 6.13 -1.17 -0.49
CA ALA A 50 6.19 -2.49 -1.05
C ALA A 50 5.59 -3.52 -0.09
N LEU A 51 4.91 -4.52 -0.65
CA LEU A 51 4.39 -5.68 0.07
C LEU A 51 4.94 -6.96 -0.55
N ASN A 52 5.46 -7.84 0.29
CA ASN A 52 5.83 -9.20 -0.10
C ASN A 52 4.70 -10.15 0.27
N ILE A 53 4.05 -10.74 -0.73
CA ILE A 53 3.05 -11.79 -0.55
C ILE A 53 3.75 -13.15 -0.67
N GLY A 54 3.61 -13.99 0.36
CA GLY A 54 4.21 -15.32 0.39
C GLY A 54 3.59 -16.26 -0.65
N ALA A 55 4.32 -17.31 -1.04
CA ALA A 55 3.81 -18.29 -2.02
C ALA A 55 2.53 -19.00 -1.53
N GLY A 56 2.44 -19.28 -0.22
CA GLY A 56 1.25 -19.90 0.37
C GLY A 56 0.00 -19.01 0.31
N GLU A 57 0.15 -17.72 0.62
CA GLU A 57 -0.95 -16.75 0.48
C GLU A 57 -1.32 -16.56 -0.99
N LEU A 58 -0.33 -16.45 -1.88
CA LEU A 58 -0.55 -16.30 -3.32
C LEU A 58 -1.32 -17.48 -3.91
N ALA A 59 -1.09 -18.71 -3.42
CA ALA A 59 -1.82 -19.90 -3.85
C ALA A 59 -3.31 -19.89 -3.46
N LEU A 60 -3.70 -19.06 -2.49
CA LEU A 60 -5.10 -18.86 -2.07
C LEU A 60 -5.81 -17.77 -2.90
N LEU A 61 -5.07 -17.01 -3.71
CA LEU A 61 -5.62 -15.90 -4.49
C LEU A 61 -6.10 -16.41 -5.85
N ALA A 62 -7.41 -16.38 -6.06
CA ALA A 62 -7.99 -16.56 -7.39
C ALA A 62 -7.81 -15.27 -8.24
N PRO A 63 -7.86 -15.36 -9.58
CA PRO A 63 -7.94 -14.19 -10.44
C PRO A 63 -9.10 -13.25 -10.05
N GLY A 64 -8.93 -11.95 -10.27
CA GLY A 64 -9.99 -10.95 -10.02
C GLY A 64 -9.92 -10.29 -8.63
N HIS A 65 -8.89 -10.58 -7.84
CA HIS A 65 -8.59 -9.84 -6.62
C HIS A 65 -7.77 -8.59 -6.94
N ALA A 66 -7.99 -7.54 -6.16
CA ALA A 66 -7.15 -6.35 -6.13
C ALA A 66 -6.65 -6.11 -4.71
N LEU A 67 -5.51 -5.44 -4.59
CA LEU A 67 -5.08 -4.84 -3.34
C LEU A 67 -5.69 -3.45 -3.21
N GLU A 68 -6.39 -3.20 -2.12
CA GLU A 68 -6.69 -1.86 -1.63
C GLU A 68 -5.56 -1.42 -0.70
N ILE A 69 -4.79 -0.42 -1.12
CA ILE A 69 -3.64 0.11 -0.40
C ILE A 69 -3.97 1.50 0.11
N ARG A 70 -3.82 1.72 1.41
CA ARG A 70 -3.98 3.05 2.04
C ARG A 70 -2.75 3.37 2.87
N GLN A 71 -2.21 4.56 2.66
CA GLN A 71 -1.24 5.09 3.60
C GLN A 71 -1.96 5.45 4.90
N THR A 72 -1.38 5.11 6.04
CA THR A 72 -1.86 5.46 7.37
C THR A 72 -1.00 6.62 7.88
N GLY A 73 -1.54 7.84 7.87
CA GLY A 73 -0.89 9.01 8.44
C GLY A 73 -1.23 9.18 9.92
N ASP A 74 -0.71 10.23 10.53
CA ASP A 74 -0.85 10.50 11.96
C ASP A 74 -2.32 10.80 12.34
N PHE A 75 -3.07 11.43 11.44
CA PHE A 75 -4.46 11.84 11.68
C PHE A 75 -5.50 11.11 10.83
N ALA A 76 -5.12 10.58 9.66
CA ALA A 76 -6.07 9.97 8.72
C ALA A 76 -5.42 9.00 7.72
N GLN A 77 -6.24 8.07 7.23
CA GLN A 77 -5.88 7.25 6.07
C GLN A 77 -6.04 8.03 4.76
N SER A 78 -5.22 7.70 3.76
CA SER A 78 -5.38 8.24 2.41
C SER A 78 -6.64 7.66 1.73
N PRO A 79 -7.09 8.28 0.62
CA PRO A 79 -7.89 7.58 -0.37
C PRO A 79 -7.20 6.27 -0.81
N PRO A 80 -7.98 5.26 -1.24
CA PRO A 80 -7.43 3.97 -1.64
C PRO A 80 -6.70 4.05 -2.97
N LEU A 81 -5.57 3.35 -3.08
CA LEU A 81 -4.98 2.91 -4.33
C LEU A 81 -5.41 1.46 -4.56
N PHE A 82 -6.05 1.18 -5.70
CA PHE A 82 -6.36 -0.18 -6.12
C PHE A 82 -5.34 -0.69 -7.12
N LEU A 83 -4.73 -1.85 -6.82
CA LEU A 83 -3.85 -2.55 -7.75
C LEU A 83 -4.42 -3.94 -8.05
N ALA A 84 -4.76 -4.20 -9.31
CA ALA A 84 -5.21 -5.51 -9.75
C ALA A 84 -4.07 -6.54 -9.63
N LEU A 85 -4.38 -7.72 -9.10
CA LEU A 85 -3.48 -8.86 -9.09
C LEU A 85 -3.77 -9.68 -10.35
N THR A 86 -3.02 -9.40 -11.43
CA THR A 86 -3.08 -10.13 -12.71
C THR A 86 -1.96 -11.14 -12.83
#